data_AF-A0A6H2A6B2-F1
#
_entry.id   AF-A0A6H2A6B2-F1
#
_cell.length_a   1.000
_cell.length_b   1.000
_cell.length_c   1.000
_cell.angle_alpha   90.00
_cell.angle_beta   90.00
_cell.angle_gamma   90.00
#
_symmetry.space_group_name_H-M   'P 1'
#
loop_
_entity.id
_entity.type
_entity.pdbx_description
1 polymer ?
#
loop_
_entity_poly.entity_id
_entity_poly.type
_entity_poly.pdbx_seq_one_letter_code
_entity_poly.pdbx_strand_id
1 'polypeptide(L)'
;MSYCRWSSDNWKCDLYCYKSSEGYVTHVAAGKRIGQIPEVPNILTTPPDEWIKAYKEHMDAVGKSELVPIGFPEDGQSFNDPDLESFLETVKSLKAIGYHVPDYVIEEIQEEIAAGSRLDSGEVTD
;
A
#
# COMPACT_ATOMS: atom_id res chain seq x y z
N MET A 1 -4.61 -4.18 10.68
CA MET A 1 -3.43 -4.49 9.83
C MET A 1 -3.51 -3.59 8.60
N SER A 2 -2.39 -3.03 8.13
CA SER A 2 -2.35 -2.24 6.90
C SER A 2 -1.71 -3.05 5.79
N TYR A 3 -2.33 -3.10 4.62
CA TYR A 3 -1.80 -3.76 3.42
C TYR A 3 -0.73 -2.91 2.73
N CYS A 4 -0.99 -1.61 2.60
CA CYS A 4 -0.01 -0.64 2.13
C CYS A 4 -0.31 0.73 2.72
N ARG A 5 0.61 1.67 2.55
CA ARG A 5 0.50 3.09 2.93
C ARG A 5 1.13 3.94 1.84
N TRP A 6 0.91 5.25 1.85
CA TRP A 6 1.53 6.15 0.86
C TRP A 6 3.07 6.09 0.82
N SER A 7 3.73 5.68 1.92
CA SER A 7 5.18 5.48 1.95
C SER A 7 5.64 4.08 1.53
N SER A 8 4.72 3.16 1.21
CA SER A 8 5.05 1.88 0.58
C SER A 8 5.73 2.09 -0.78
N ASP A 9 6.57 1.14 -1.17
CA ASP A 9 7.38 1.18 -2.41
C ASP A 9 8.10 2.53 -2.60
N ASN A 10 8.83 2.94 -1.56
CA ASN A 10 9.64 4.15 -1.56
C ASN A 10 8.83 5.42 -1.91
N TRP A 11 7.68 5.60 -1.25
CA TRP A 11 6.77 6.73 -1.44
C TRP A 11 6.11 6.85 -2.81
N LYS A 12 6.08 5.76 -3.58
CA LYS A 12 5.40 5.70 -4.88
C LYS A 12 3.95 5.24 -4.78
N CYS A 13 3.56 4.61 -3.66
CA CYS A 13 2.20 4.10 -3.48
C CYS A 13 1.18 5.23 -3.38
N ASP A 14 0.19 5.22 -4.26
CA ASP A 14 -0.91 6.18 -4.28
C ASP A 14 -2.05 5.78 -3.34
N LEU A 15 -1.99 4.57 -2.75
CA LEU A 15 -3.02 4.05 -1.86
C LEU A 15 -2.54 3.93 -0.40
N TYR A 16 -3.47 4.10 0.52
CA TYR A 16 -3.34 3.69 1.92
C TYR A 16 -4.51 2.77 2.28
N CYS A 17 -4.21 1.47 2.40
CA CYS A 17 -5.23 0.45 2.61
C CYS A 17 -5.04 -0.28 3.95
N TYR A 18 -6.12 -0.45 4.71
CA TYR A 18 -6.09 -1.16 5.99
C TYR A 18 -7.45 -1.75 6.37
N LYS A 19 -7.42 -2.78 7.21
CA LYS A 19 -8.62 -3.32 7.86
C LYS A 19 -9.02 -2.47 9.06
N SER A 20 -10.28 -2.06 9.09
CA SER A 20 -10.95 -1.36 10.19
C SER A 20 -11.94 -2.28 10.92
N SER A 21 -12.66 -1.75 11.91
CA SER A 21 -13.77 -2.47 12.57
C SER A 21 -15.01 -2.62 11.68
N GLU A 22 -15.13 -1.82 10.63
CA GLU A 22 -16.33 -1.75 9.76
C GLU A 22 -16.11 -2.42 8.39
N GLY A 23 -14.92 -2.98 8.15
CA GLY A 23 -14.53 -3.53 6.84
C GLY A 23 -13.12 -3.10 6.47
N TYR A 24 -12.90 -2.86 5.19
CA TYR A 24 -11.62 -2.55 4.57
C TYR A 24 -11.66 -1.14 4.00
N VAL A 25 -10.70 -0.32 4.42
CA VAL A 25 -10.65 1.09 4.03
C VAL A 25 -9.52 1.30 3.03
N THR A 26 -9.83 1.97 1.92
CA THR A 26 -8.86 2.44 0.92
C THR A 26 -8.91 3.95 0.84
N HIS A 27 -7.82 4.63 1.17
CA HIS A 27 -7.64 6.05 0.88
C HIS A 27 -6.77 6.23 -0.37
N VAL A 28 -7.25 7.00 -1.33
CA VAL A 28 -6.49 7.40 -2.52
C VAL A 28 -5.78 8.71 -2.20
N ALA A 29 -4.48 8.79 -2.50
CA ALA A 29 -3.73 10.02 -2.38
C ALA A 29 -4.31 11.09 -3.31
N ALA A 30 -4.35 12.34 -2.85
CA ALA A 30 -4.71 13.47 -3.70
C ALA A 30 -3.54 13.95 -4.59
N GLY A 31 -2.33 13.46 -4.31
CA GLY A 31 -1.12 13.87 -5.02
C GLY A 31 0.02 12.89 -4.82
N LYS A 32 0.93 12.87 -5.79
CA LYS A 32 2.13 12.02 -5.82
C LYS A 32 3.38 12.85 -5.66
N ARG A 33 4.41 12.23 -5.06
CA ARG A 33 5.73 12.86 -4.95
C ARG A 33 6.48 12.76 -6.27
N ILE A 34 7.02 13.87 -6.73
CA ILE A 34 7.92 13.95 -7.89
C ILE A 34 9.33 14.24 -7.40
N GLY A 35 10.30 13.54 -7.98
CA GLY A 35 11.71 13.62 -7.61
C GLY A 35 12.31 12.26 -7.30
N GLN A 36 13.62 12.21 -7.13
CA GLN A 36 14.33 11.00 -6.72
C GLN A 36 14.44 10.98 -5.20
N ILE A 37 13.80 9.99 -4.58
CA ILE A 37 13.95 9.68 -3.15
C ILE A 37 14.93 8.50 -3.06
N PRO A 38 16.13 8.69 -2.48
CA PRO A 38 17.11 7.60 -2.38
C PRO A 38 16.57 6.49 -1.48
N GLU A 39 16.82 5.23 -1.84
CA GLU A 39 16.40 4.10 -1.02
C GLU A 39 17.22 4.01 0.27
N VAL A 40 16.58 3.57 1.35
CA VAL A 40 17.26 3.31 2.62
C VAL A 40 17.72 1.85 2.61
N PRO A 41 19.02 1.57 2.87
CA PRO A 41 19.51 0.20 2.90
C PRO A 41 18.91 -0.57 4.09
N ASN A 42 19.02 -1.91 4.04
CA ASN A 42 18.49 -2.76 5.09
C ASN A 42 19.24 -2.53 6.42
N ILE A 43 18.48 -2.25 7.48
CA ILE A 43 19.01 -1.95 8.82
C ILE A 43 19.78 -3.13 9.44
N LEU A 44 19.48 -4.36 9.05
CA LEU A 44 20.12 -5.58 9.56
C LEU A 44 21.46 -5.87 8.88
N THR A 45 21.73 -5.28 7.72
CA THR A 45 22.96 -5.54 6.94
C THR A 45 23.85 -4.31 6.81
N THR A 46 23.47 -3.17 7.40
CA THR A 46 24.18 -1.89 7.26
C THR A 46 24.66 -1.42 8.63
N PRO A 47 25.90 -0.91 8.76
CA PRO A 47 26.36 -0.29 10.00
C PRO A 47 25.40 0.81 10.48
N PRO A 48 25.11 0.92 11.80
CA PRO A 48 24.11 1.86 12.30
C PRO A 48 24.31 3.32 11.86
N ASP A 49 25.54 3.82 11.88
CA ASP A 49 25.84 5.21 11.50
C ASP A 49 25.59 5.48 10.01
N GLU A 50 25.91 4.52 9.14
CA GLU A 50 25.64 4.60 7.71
C GLU A 50 24.13 4.57 7.44
N TRP A 51 23.41 3.68 8.13
CA TRP A 51 21.95 3.60 8.03
C TRP A 51 21.28 4.91 8.48
N ILE A 52 21.71 5.47 9.63
CA ILE A 52 21.18 6.74 10.14
C ILE A 52 21.43 7.87 9.14
N LYS A 53 22.61 7.91 8.52
CA LYS A 53 22.92 8.92 7.50
C LYS A 53 22.02 8.76 6.27
N ALA A 54 21.91 7.55 5.73
CA ALA A 54 21.04 7.27 4.57
C ALA A 54 19.57 7.58 4.87
N TYR A 55 19.09 7.24 6.07
CA TYR A 55 17.73 7.54 6.50
C TYR A 55 17.47 9.06 6.60
N LYS A 56 18.43 9.83 7.12
CA LYS A 56 18.34 11.30 7.14
C LYS A 56 18.25 11.87 5.73
N GLU A 57 19.13 11.45 4.82
CA GLU A 57 19.12 11.90 3.42
C GLU A 57 17.81 11.55 2.71
N HIS A 58 17.29 10.34 2.94
CA HIS A 58 15.99 9.90 2.45
C HIS A 58 14.85 10.79 2.97
N MET A 59 14.77 11.01 4.28
CA MET A 59 13.69 11.84 4.87
C MET A 59 13.79 13.31 4.46
N ASP A 60 15.00 13.83 4.29
CA ASP A 60 15.24 15.15 3.71
C ASP A 60 14.73 15.24 2.26
N ALA A 61 15.00 14.21 1.44
CA ALA A 61 14.52 14.15 0.06
C ALA A 61 12.99 14.05 -0.01
N VAL A 62 12.37 13.26 0.87
CA VAL A 62 10.91 13.20 1.03
C VAL A 62 10.35 14.58 1.38
N GLY A 63 10.94 15.27 2.36
CA GLY A 63 10.50 16.60 2.80
C GLY A 63 10.65 17.68 1.73
N LYS A 64 11.64 17.55 0.82
CA LYS A 64 11.90 18.48 -0.29
C LYS A 64 11.17 18.11 -1.58
N SER A 65 10.63 16.90 -1.68
CA SER A 65 9.91 16.44 -2.87
C SER A 65 8.66 17.28 -3.11
N GLU A 66 8.41 17.56 -4.39
CA GLU A 66 7.21 18.26 -4.82
C GLU A 66 6.02 17.30 -4.80
N LEU A 67 4.88 17.74 -4.28
CA LEU A 67 3.60 17.03 -4.40
C LEU A 67 2.80 17.66 -5.53
N VAL A 68 2.51 16.87 -6.56
CA VAL A 68 1.64 17.28 -7.67
C VAL A 68 0.38 16.41 -7.69
N PRO A 69 -0.74 16.91 -8.25
CA PRO A 69 -1.91 16.08 -8.47
C PRO A 69 -1.56 14.80 -9.26
N ILE A 70 -2.18 13.67 -8.92
CA ILE A 70 -1.98 12.43 -9.68
C ILE A 70 -2.69 12.58 -11.04
N GLY A 71 -3.88 13.18 -11.02
CA GLY A 71 -4.65 13.55 -12.20
C GLY A 71 -5.67 12.50 -12.62
N PHE A 72 -6.04 11.58 -11.74
CA PHE A 72 -7.04 10.56 -11.99
C PHE A 72 -8.36 10.88 -11.25
N PRO A 73 -9.49 10.27 -11.66
CA PRO A 73 -10.82 10.65 -11.16
C PRO A 73 -11.04 10.46 -9.66
N GLU A 74 -10.30 9.55 -9.04
CA GLU A 74 -10.49 9.15 -7.64
C GLU A 74 -9.51 9.84 -6.68
N ASP A 75 -8.80 10.88 -7.12
CA ASP A 75 -7.79 11.57 -6.32
C ASP A 75 -8.40 12.10 -5.01
N GLY A 76 -7.82 11.70 -3.88
CA GLY A 76 -8.28 12.11 -2.54
C GLY A 76 -9.56 11.40 -2.06
N GLN A 77 -10.12 10.47 -2.84
CA GLN A 77 -11.30 9.72 -2.44
C GLN A 77 -10.99 8.63 -1.41
N SER A 78 -12.05 8.11 -0.79
CA SER A 78 -11.97 7.01 0.16
C SER A 78 -13.09 6.00 -0.08
N PHE A 79 -12.75 4.73 0.00
CA PHE A 79 -13.66 3.60 -0.17
C PHE A 79 -13.72 2.78 1.12
N ASN A 80 -14.88 2.21 1.42
CA ASN A 80 -15.07 1.29 2.53
C ASN A 80 -15.81 0.05 2.02
N ASP A 81 -15.11 -1.07 2.02
CA ASP A 81 -15.55 -2.34 1.48
C ASP A 81 -15.86 -3.32 2.63
N PRO A 82 -17.02 -4.02 2.62
CA PRO A 82 -17.44 -4.85 3.75
C PRO A 82 -16.61 -6.14 3.90
N ASP A 83 -16.02 -6.63 2.81
CA ASP A 83 -15.32 -7.91 2.72
C ASP A 83 -14.07 -7.82 1.83
N LEU A 84 -13.26 -8.89 1.85
CA LEU A 84 -11.99 -8.95 1.11
C LEU A 84 -12.20 -8.96 -0.40
N GLU A 85 -13.27 -9.59 -0.88
CA GLU A 85 -13.61 -9.67 -2.30
C GLU A 85 -13.94 -8.29 -2.87
N SER A 86 -14.79 -7.52 -2.18
CA SER A 86 -15.11 -6.14 -2.57
C SER A 86 -13.88 -5.24 -2.49
N PHE A 87 -13.07 -5.40 -1.44
CA PHE A 87 -11.80 -4.69 -1.28
C PHE A 87 -10.81 -4.98 -2.42
N LEU A 88 -10.68 -6.26 -2.81
CA LEU A 88 -9.82 -6.67 -3.92
C LEU A 88 -10.24 -6.01 -5.24
N GLU A 89 -11.54 -5.97 -5.52
CA GLU A 89 -12.07 -5.34 -6.72
C GLU A 89 -11.85 -3.82 -6.72
N THR A 90 -12.02 -3.15 -5.57
CA THR A 90 -11.65 -1.74 -5.40
C THR A 90 -10.17 -1.51 -5.73
N VAL A 91 -9.24 -2.26 -5.13
CA VAL A 91 -7.80 -2.10 -5.36
C VAL A 91 -7.41 -2.37 -6.82
N LYS A 92 -7.96 -3.42 -7.44
CA LYS A 92 -7.73 -3.71 -8.86
C LYS A 92 -8.27 -2.62 -9.77
N SER A 93 -9.44 -2.07 -9.47
CA SER A 93 -10.05 -1.01 -10.27
C SER A 93 -9.19 0.26 -10.27
N LEU A 94 -8.69 0.67 -9.09
CA LEU A 94 -7.78 1.81 -8.94
C LEU A 94 -6.46 1.56 -9.68
N LYS A 95 -5.89 0.36 -9.57
CA LYS A 95 -4.69 -0.01 -10.32
C LYS A 95 -4.92 0.03 -11.84
N ALA A 96 -6.09 -0.43 -12.31
CA ALA A 96 -6.45 -0.40 -13.73
C ALA A 96 -6.65 1.01 -14.28
N ILE A 97 -7.11 1.96 -13.44
CA ILE A 97 -7.17 3.39 -13.77
C ILE A 97 -5.75 3.98 -13.96
N GLY A 98 -4.79 3.50 -13.18
CA GLY A 98 -3.39 3.90 -13.27
C GLY A 98 -2.76 4.32 -11.95
N TYR A 99 -3.48 4.20 -10.83
CA TYR A 99 -2.90 4.43 -9.50
C TYR A 99 -1.82 3.40 -9.21
N HIS A 100 -0.70 3.86 -8.65
CA HIS A 100 0.40 2.99 -8.27
C HIS A 100 0.08 2.30 -6.94
N VAL A 101 -0.01 0.97 -6.98
CA VAL A 101 -0.10 0.13 -5.81
C VAL A 101 0.87 -1.06 -5.99
N PRO A 102 1.69 -1.39 -4.98
CA PRO A 102 2.61 -2.53 -5.07
C PRO A 102 1.88 -3.84 -5.36
N ASP A 103 2.46 -4.71 -6.20
CA ASP A 103 1.83 -5.99 -6.58
C ASP A 103 1.55 -6.89 -5.37
N TYR A 104 2.45 -6.88 -4.38
CA TYR A 104 2.31 -7.68 -3.16
C TYR A 104 0.99 -7.41 -2.42
N VAL A 105 0.39 -6.21 -2.57
CA VAL A 105 -0.89 -5.86 -1.92
C VAL A 105 -2.01 -6.72 -2.47
N ILE A 106 -2.05 -6.90 -3.80
CA ILE A 106 -3.08 -7.71 -4.46
C ILE A 106 -2.86 -9.18 -4.12
N GLU A 107 -1.60 -9.63 -4.11
CA GLU A 107 -1.21 -10.99 -3.75
C GLU A 107 -1.64 -11.32 -2.31
N GLU A 108 -1.34 -10.45 -1.33
CA GLU A 108 -1.71 -10.61 0.07
C GLU A 108 -3.24 -10.73 0.26
N ILE A 109 -4.03 -9.88 -0.41
CA ILE A 109 -5.50 -9.95 -0.35
C ILE A 109 -6.00 -11.28 -0.92
N GLN A 110 -5.44 -11.73 -2.05
CA GLN A 110 -5.81 -13.00 -2.68
C GLN A 110 -5.45 -14.21 -1.80
N GLU A 111 -4.28 -14.16 -1.14
CA GLU A 111 -3.86 -15.18 -0.19
C GLU A 111 -4.80 -15.26 1.03
N GLU A 112 -5.23 -14.12 1.57
CA GLU A 112 -6.21 -14.07 2.66
C GLU A 112 -7.56 -14.65 2.25
N ILE A 113 -8.08 -14.31 1.07
CA ILE A 113 -9.32 -14.89 0.53
C ILE A 113 -9.19 -16.42 0.44
N ALA A 114 -8.09 -16.90 -0.14
CA ALA A 114 -7.83 -18.33 -0.27
C ALA A 114 -7.63 -19.04 1.08
N ALA A 115 -7.11 -18.34 2.09
CA ALA A 115 -7.00 -18.88 3.44
C ALA A 115 -8.37 -18.97 4.12
N GLY A 116 -9.21 -17.94 3.98
CA GLY A 116 -10.58 -17.92 4.49
C GLY A 116 -11.45 -19.01 3.87
N SER A 117 -11.36 -19.20 2.55
CA SER A 117 -12.14 -20.24 1.85
C SER A 117 -11.79 -21.66 2.31
N ARG A 118 -10.52 -21.92 2.66
CA ARG A 118 -10.06 -23.24 3.15
C ARG A 118 -10.56 -23.55 4.57
N LEU A 119 -10.78 -22.52 5.39
CA LEU A 119 -11.36 -22.68 6.72
C LEU A 119 -12.86 -22.94 6.66
N ASP A 120 -13.55 -22.37 5.68
CA ASP A 120 -14.99 -22.56 5.48
C ASP A 120 -15.32 -23.89 4.79
N SER A 121 -14.38 -24.41 3.98
CA SER A 121 -14.52 -25.70 3.29
C SER A 121 -14.15 -26.92 4.15
N GLY A 122 -14.18 -26.81 5.48
CA GLY A 122 -13.79 -27.88 6.40
C GLY A 122 -14.41 -29.23 6.01
N GLU A 123 -13.59 -30.10 5.40
CA GLU A 123 -13.87 -31.52 5.25
C GLU A 123 -14.12 -32.09 6.64
N VAL A 124 -15.37 -32.52 6.88
CA VAL A 124 -15.69 -33.45 7.94
C VAL A 124 -15.10 -34.79 7.53
N THR A 125 -13.87 -35.07 7.93
CA THR A 125 -13.36 -36.43 7.95
C THR A 125 -13.96 -37.13 9.17
N ASP A 126 -14.90 -38.05 8.89
CA ASP A 126 -15.55 -38.99 9.82
C ASP A 126 -14.55 -39.80 10.67
#